data_AF-A0A7X8AWF6-F1
#
_entry.id   AF-A0A7X8AWF6-F1
#
_cell.length_a   1.000
_cell.length_b   1.000
_cell.length_c   1.000
_cell.angle_alpha   90.00
_cell.angle_beta   90.00
_cell.angle_gamma   90.00
#
_symmetry.space_group_name_H-M   'P 1'
#
loop_
_entity.id
_entity.type
_entity.pdbx_description
1 polymer ?
#
loop_
_entity_poly.entity_id
_entity_poly.type
_entity_poly.pdbx_seq_one_letter_code
_entity_poly.pdbx_strand_id
1 'polypeptide(L)' 'ARLRNASTIFCSQYAPEGWHSKIENVQIADAILDRIVHDSYQILIDEEVSMRERHGINSQRVRKPDRI' A
#
# COMPACT_ATOMS: atom_id res chain seq x y z
N ALA A 1 10.52 21.14 4.59
CA ALA A 1 10.51 20.37 3.32
C ALA A 1 11.09 18.97 3.56
N ARG A 2 10.33 17.89 3.31
CA ARG A 2 10.76 16.49 3.58
C ARG A 2 11.24 15.75 2.33
N LEU A 3 10.79 16.17 1.14
CA LEU A 3 11.18 15.56 -0.14
C LEU A 3 12.71 15.52 -0.25
N ARG A 4 13.27 14.33 -0.54
CA ARG A 4 14.72 14.05 -0.64
C ARG A 4 15.56 14.29 0.63
N ASN A 5 14.93 14.65 1.74
CA ASN A 5 15.59 14.84 3.04
C ASN A 5 15.27 13.73 4.04
N ALA A 6 14.11 13.08 3.90
CA ALA A 6 13.69 11.97 4.75
C ALA A 6 12.75 11.03 4.01
N SER A 7 12.82 9.73 4.34
CA SER A 7 11.93 8.72 3.78
C SER A 7 10.47 8.96 4.20
N THR A 8 9.56 8.74 3.25
CA THR A 8 8.11 8.83 3.48
C THR A 8 7.46 7.57 2.93
N ILE A 9 6.65 6.91 3.76
CA ILE A 9 5.94 5.68 3.39
C ILE A 9 4.49 6.06 3.07
N PHE A 10 4.02 5.61 1.91
CA PHE A 10 2.62 5.75 1.49
C PHE A 10 1.97 4.37 1.49
N CYS A 11 0.77 4.28 2.06
CA CYS A 11 -0.04 3.07 2.03
C CYS A 11 -1.38 3.41 1.37
N SER A 12 -1.74 2.71 0.30
CA SER A 12 -3.00 2.90 -0.41
C SER A 12 -3.65 1.57 -0.74
N GLN A 13 -4.97 1.53 -0.77
CA GLN A 13 -5.75 0.41 -1.33
C GLN A 13 -5.88 0.51 -2.85
N TYR A 14 -5.53 1.66 -3.43
CA TYR A 14 -5.58 1.90 -4.87
C TYR A 14 -4.15 2.02 -5.41
N ALA A 15 -3.92 1.41 -6.56
CA ALA A 15 -2.69 1.60 -7.32
C ALA A 15 -2.58 3.07 -7.81
N PRO A 16 -1.36 3.59 -8.07
CA PRO A 16 -1.13 4.98 -8.46
C PRO A 16 -2.00 5.45 -9.64
N GLU A 17 -2.32 4.55 -10.59
CA GLU A 17 -3.17 4.82 -11.74
C GLU A 17 -4.60 5.23 -11.32
N GLY A 18 -5.08 4.71 -10.19
CA GLY A 18 -6.39 5.03 -9.63
C GLY A 18 -6.42 6.36 -8.87
N TRP A 19 -5.30 7.08 -8.73
CA TRP A 19 -5.26 8.28 -7.90
C TRP A 19 -5.72 9.53 -8.66
N HIS A 20 -5.48 9.62 -9.98
CA HIS A 20 -5.97 10.75 -10.78
C HIS A 20 -7.50 10.87 -10.73
N SER A 21 -8.23 9.76 -10.60
CA SER A 21 -9.70 9.78 -10.47
C SER A 21 -10.19 10.09 -9.05
N LYS A 22 -9.31 10.01 -8.05
CA LYS A 22 -9.61 10.30 -6.64
C LYS A 22 -9.22 11.72 -6.22
N ILE A 23 -8.29 12.35 -6.94
CA ILE A 23 -7.86 13.72 -6.69
C ILE A 23 -8.63 14.65 -7.63
N GLU A 24 -9.44 15.55 -7.07
CA GLU A 24 -10.35 16.41 -7.84
C GLU A 24 -9.62 17.34 -8.82
N ASN A 25 -8.42 17.80 -8.46
CA ASN A 25 -7.63 18.69 -9.30
C ASN A 25 -6.51 17.89 -10.00
N VAL A 26 -6.65 17.73 -11.31
CA VAL A 26 -5.71 17.01 -12.17
C VAL A 26 -4.29 17.57 -12.08
N GLN A 27 -4.12 18.90 -12.06
CA GLN A 27 -2.79 19.53 -12.04
C GLN A 27 -2.07 19.25 -10.71
N ILE A 28 -2.81 19.24 -9.61
CA ILE A 28 -2.28 18.88 -8.30
C ILE A 28 -2.01 17.38 -8.23
N ALA A 29 -2.89 16.55 -8.80
CA ALA A 29 -2.71 15.11 -8.89
C ALA A 29 -1.41 14.76 -9.61
N ASP A 30 -1.20 15.34 -10.80
CA ASP A 30 0.01 15.18 -11.59
C ASP A 30 1.25 15.58 -10.78
N ALA A 31 1.25 16.76 -10.16
CA ALA A 31 2.40 17.24 -9.39
C ALA A 31 2.72 16.40 -8.14
N ILE A 32 1.73 15.74 -7.54
CA ILE A 32 1.92 14.82 -6.41
C ILE A 32 2.41 13.47 -6.91
N LEU A 33 1.75 12.91 -7.92
CA LEU A 33 2.07 11.60 -8.49
C LEU A 33 3.45 11.60 -9.14
N ASP A 34 3.84 12.69 -9.80
CA ASP A 34 5.18 12.83 -10.38
C ASP A 34 6.28 12.68 -9.32
N ARG A 35 6.06 13.16 -8.08
CA ARG A 35 7.02 12.96 -6.99
C ARG A 35 6.97 11.56 -6.41
N ILE A 36 5.78 10.97 -6.29
CA ILE A 36 5.63 9.67 -5.63
C ILE A 36 6.07 8.53 -6.56
N VAL A 37 5.62 8.53 -7.81
CA VAL A 37 5.92 7.46 -8.77
C VAL A 37 7.41 7.44 -9.14
N HIS A 38 8.05 8.60 -9.27
CA HIS A 38 9.46 8.68 -9.70
C HIS A 38 10.48 8.60 -8.55
N ASP A 39 10.17 9.11 -7.35
CA ASP A 39 11.10 9.12 -6.21
C ASP A 39 10.77 8.02 -5.16
N SER A 40 10.01 6.97 -5.50
CA SER A 40 9.68 5.87 -4.56
C SER A 40 9.84 4.46 -5.14
N TYR A 41 9.90 3.48 -4.23
CA TYR A 41 9.81 2.06 -4.54
C TYR A 41 8.40 1.56 -4.25
N GLN A 42 7.77 0.93 -5.24
CA GLN A 42 6.43 0.35 -5.09
C GLN A 42 6.52 -1.10 -4.62
N ILE A 43 5.82 -1.40 -3.53
CA ILE A 43 5.61 -2.78 -3.04
C ILE A 43 4.13 -3.08 -3.17
N LEU A 44 3.78 -4.00 -4.07
CA LEU A 44 2.41 -4.49 -4.20
C LEU A 44 2.20 -5.59 -3.17
N ILE A 45 1.18 -5.43 -2.31
CA ILE A 45 0.75 -6.45 -1.38
C ILE A 45 -0.45 -7.14 -2.02
N ASP A 46 -0.24 -8.36 -2.50
CA ASP A 46 -1.26 -9.21 -3.08
C ASP A 46 -1.26 -10.56 -2.34
N GLU A 47 -2.33 -10.81 -1.59
CA GLU A 47 -2.60 -12.10 -0.95
C GLU A 47 -4.10 -12.37 -1.07
N GLU A 48 -4.48 -13.61 -1.41
CA GLU A 48 -5.89 -14.02 -1.46
C GLU A 48 -6.57 -13.95 -0.10
N VAL A 49 -5.77 -14.07 0.97
CA VAL A 49 -6.23 -14.12 2.35
C VAL A 49 -5.85 -12.82 3.05
N SER A 50 -6.83 -12.14 3.66
CA SER A 50 -6.54 -10.93 4.42
C SER A 50 -5.75 -11.23 5.69
N MET A 51 -4.88 -10.31 6.12
CA MET A 51 -4.18 -10.45 7.42
C MET A 51 -5.14 -10.60 8.61
N ARG A 52 -6.36 -10.06 8.51
CA ARG A 52 -7.43 -10.23 9.49
C ARG A 52 -7.96 -11.66 9.54
N GLU A 53 -8.02 -12.34 8.41
CA GLU A 53 -8.37 -13.76 8.36
C GLU A 53 -7.20 -14.63 8.83
N ARG A 54 -5.99 -14.36 8.34
CA ARG A 54 -4.77 -15.11 8.68
C ARG A 54 -4.44 -15.06 10.17
N HIS A 55 -4.59 -13.91 10.81
CA HIS A 55 -4.18 -13.68 12.21
C HIS A 55 -5.30 -13.21 13.13
N GLY A 56 -6.54 -13.22 12.65
CA GLY A 56 -7.70 -12.80 13.44
C GLY A 56 -7.83 -13.60 14.72
N ILE A 57 -8.55 -13.04 15.70
CA ILE A 57 -8.76 -13.63 17.02
C ILE A 57 -9.29 -15.08 16.92
N ASN A 58 -10.05 -15.40 15.86
CA ASN A 58 -10.60 -16.73 15.60
C ASN A 58 -9.65 -17.68 14.86
N SER A 59 -8.58 -17.18 14.21
CA SER A 59 -7.62 -17.98 13.43
C SER A 59 -6.71 -18.84 14.30
N GLN A 60 -6.53 -18.47 15.58
CA GLN A 60 -5.73 -19.22 16.55
C GLN A 60 -6.23 -20.65 16.82
N ARG A 61 -7.47 -20.99 16.40
CA ARG A 61 -8.01 -22.36 16.49
C ARG A 61 -7.53 -23.31 15.39
N VAL A 62 -6.96 -22.80 14.28
CA VAL A 62 -6.67 -23.61 13.08
C VAL A 62 -5.15 -23.81 12.85
N ARG A 63 -4.31 -23.54 13.86
CA ARG A 63 -2.88 -23.91 13.76
C ARG A 63 -2.73 -25.41 13.96
N LYS A 64 -2.86 -26.20 12.90
CA LYS A 64 -2.20 -27.51 12.85
C LYS A 64 -0.70 -27.27 12.77
N PRO A 65 0.12 -27.96 13.57
CA PRO A 65 1.57 -27.82 13.50
C PRO A 65 2.03 -28.29 12.11
N ASP A 66 2.75 -27.43 11.41
CA ASP A 66 3.47 -27.80 10.19
C ASP A 66 4.40 -28.96 10.55
N ARG A 67 4.11 -30.15 10.01
CA ARG A 67 4.99 -31.31 10.16
C ARG A 67 6.27 -31.00 9.39
N ILE A 68 7.39 -30.98 10.11
CA ILE A 68 8.71 -31.26 9.55
C ILE A 68 8.80 -32.76 9.32
#